data_AF-A0A936NZ04-F1
#
_entry.id   AF-A0A936NZ04-F1
#
_cell.length_a   1.000
_cell.length_b   1.000
_cell.length_c   1.000
_cell.angle_alpha   90.00
_cell.angle_beta   90.00
_cell.angle_gamma   90.00
#
_symmetry.space_group_name_H-M   'P 1'
#
loop_
_entity.id
_entity.type
_entity.pdbx_description
1 polymer ?
#
loop_
_entity_poly.entity_id
_entity_poly.type
_entity_poly.pdbx_seq_one_letter_code
_entity_poly.pdbx_strand_id
1 'polypeptide(L)' 'MRFIDDIPLPLLIAVALLMLGAPFAPEPHLVEKARMLAEGTLTRPIDIFDVFWHLLPAGLLAVKIARMNRRNSEK' A
#
# COMPACT_ATOMS: atom_id res chain seq x y z
N MET A 1 -14.55 5.16 -12.70
CA MET A 1 -14.33 4.70 -11.32
C MET A 1 -14.50 5.84 -10.32
N ARG A 2 -15.75 6.12 -9.90
CA ARG A 2 -16.05 7.15 -8.87
C ARG A 2 -15.61 6.74 -7.45
N PHE A 3 -15.61 5.43 -7.18
CA PHE A 3 -15.30 4.87 -5.87
C PHE A 3 -13.99 5.39 -5.23
N ILE A 4 -12.88 5.41 -5.97
CA ILE A 4 -11.58 5.89 -5.44
C ILE A 4 -11.59 7.41 -5.20
N ASP A 5 -12.35 8.17 -5.98
CA ASP A 5 -12.49 9.62 -5.77
C ASP A 5 -13.30 9.91 -4.51
N ASP A 6 -14.29 9.08 -4.20
CA ASP A 6 -15.23 9.25 -3.08
C ASP A 6 -14.61 8.90 -1.71
N ILE A 7 -13.51 8.13 -1.66
CA ILE A 7 -12.82 7.80 -0.40
C ILE A 7 -12.17 9.05 0.21
N PRO A 8 -12.40 9.42 1.48
CA PRO A 8 -11.72 10.56 2.09
C PRO A 8 -10.20 10.41 2.06
N LEU A 9 -9.48 11.44 1.58
CA LEU A 9 -8.01 11.41 1.49
C LEU A 9 -7.33 11.15 2.86
N PRO A 10 -7.74 11.81 3.98
CA PRO A 10 -7.11 11.56 5.28
C PRO A 10 -7.25 10.11 5.75
N LEU A 11 -8.41 9.49 5.48
CA LEU A 11 -8.65 8.09 5.79
C LEU A 11 -7.71 7.18 4.99
N LEU A 12 -7.59 7.43 3.70
CA LEU A 12 -6.72 6.63 2.83
C LEU A 12 -5.24 6.76 3.21
N ILE A 13 -4.81 7.96 3.61
CA ILE A 13 -3.46 8.19 4.14
C ILE A 13 -3.25 7.40 5.43
N ALA A 14 -4.18 7.49 6.39
CA ALA A 14 -4.06 6.78 7.66
C ALA A 14 -3.98 5.26 7.46
N VAL A 15 -4.86 4.69 6.63
CA VAL A 15 -4.86 3.25 6.32
C VAL A 15 -3.59 2.85 5.58
N ALA A 16 -3.10 3.65 4.63
CA ALA A 16 -1.86 3.35 3.92
C ALA A 16 -0.65 3.35 4.85
N LEU A 17 -0.52 4.33 5.74
CA LEU A 17 0.58 4.39 6.71
C LEU A 17 0.52 3.22 7.70
N LEU A 18 -0.67 2.89 8.20
CA LEU A 18 -0.86 1.75 9.09
C LEU A 18 -0.51 0.44 8.39
N MET A 19 -1.02 0.21 7.19
CA MET A 19 -0.79 -1.04 6.46
C MET A 19 0.63 -1.19 5.92
N LEU A 20 1.38 -0.11 5.70
CA LEU A 20 2.81 -0.23 5.37
C LEU A 20 3.65 -0.70 6.57
N GLY A 21 3.29 -0.30 7.78
CA GLY A 21 4.05 -0.61 8.99
C GLY A 21 3.50 -1.78 9.82
N ALA A 22 2.27 -2.21 9.58
CA ALA A 22 1.63 -3.26 10.36
C ALA A 22 2.17 -4.66 9.99
N PRO A 23 2.17 -5.59 10.96
CA PRO A 23 2.22 -5.34 12.40
C PRO A 23 3.56 -4.71 12.80
N PHE A 24 3.55 -3.74 13.72
CA PHE A 24 4.77 -3.01 14.09
C PHE A 24 5.76 -3.79 14.97
N ALA A 25 5.33 -4.94 15.51
CA ALA A 25 6.14 -5.83 16.33
C ALA A 25 5.80 -7.30 16.01
N PRO A 26 6.79 -8.23 16.05
CA PRO A 26 8.21 -8.00 16.38
C PRO A 26 9.02 -7.29 15.25
N GLU A 27 8.64 -7.46 13.99
CA GLU A 27 9.20 -6.77 12.81
C GLU A 27 8.05 -6.52 11.81
N PRO A 28 7.99 -5.38 11.10
CA PRO A 28 6.98 -5.14 10.07
C PRO A 28 7.01 -6.22 8.98
N HIS A 29 5.84 -6.70 8.57
CA HIS A 29 5.72 -7.77 7.56
C HIS A 29 6.46 -7.41 6.27
N LEU A 30 6.32 -6.17 5.78
CA LEU A 30 7.01 -5.76 4.55
C LEU A 30 8.54 -5.81 4.66
N VAL A 31 9.10 -5.58 5.86
CA VAL A 31 10.56 -5.67 6.09
C VAL A 31 10.99 -7.14 6.09
N GLU A 32 10.26 -8.00 6.80
CA GLU A 32 10.49 -9.45 6.77
C GLU A 32 10.42 -9.98 5.33
N LYS A 33 9.39 -9.61 4.56
CA LYS A 33 9.19 -10.09 3.19
C LYS A 33 10.22 -9.51 2.23
N ALA A 34 10.66 -8.27 2.42
CA ALA A 34 11.76 -7.68 1.64
C ALA A 34 13.07 -8.44 1.87
N ARG A 35 13.38 -8.84 3.11
CA ARG A 35 14.52 -9.70 3.42
C ARG A 35 14.38 -11.06 2.75
N MET A 36 13.23 -11.71 2.89
CA MET A 36 12.96 -13.00 2.22
C MET A 36 13.11 -12.90 0.70
N LEU A 37 12.71 -11.79 0.09
CA LEU A 37 12.87 -11.55 -1.34
C LEU A 37 14.35 -11.43 -1.73
N ALA A 38 15.13 -10.68 -0.95
CA ALA A 38 16.58 -10.53 -1.17
C ALA A 38 17.35 -11.85 -0.99
N GLU A 39 16.91 -12.70 -0.07
CA GLU A 39 17.48 -14.02 0.19
C GLU A 39 16.96 -15.12 -0.77
N GLY A 40 15.97 -14.80 -1.63
CA GLY A 40 15.36 -15.77 -2.54
C GLY A 40 14.46 -16.81 -1.85
N THR A 41 14.04 -16.56 -0.61
CA THR A 41 13.22 -17.48 0.20
C THR A 41 11.72 -17.14 0.17
N LEU A 42 11.32 -16.02 -0.45
CA LEU A 42 9.92 -15.62 -0.64
C LEU A 42 9.20 -16.49 -1.70
N THR A 43 8.94 -17.75 -1.36
CA THR A 43 8.40 -18.76 -2.28
C THR A 43 6.97 -19.15 -1.97
N ARG A 44 6.51 -18.93 -0.73
CA ARG A 44 5.16 -19.32 -0.33
C ARG A 44 4.15 -18.33 -0.91
N PRO A 45 3.08 -18.79 -1.59
CA PRO A 45 2.07 -17.90 -2.17
C PRO A 45 1.44 -16.94 -1.16
N ILE A 46 1.29 -17.38 0.10
CA ILE A 46 0.72 -16.55 1.16
C ILE A 46 1.62 -15.35 1.50
N ASP A 47 2.94 -15.51 1.49
CA ASP A 47 3.86 -14.40 1.79
C ASP A 47 3.88 -13.39 0.63
N ILE A 48 3.77 -13.88 -0.60
CA ILE A 48 3.66 -13.02 -1.79
C ILE A 48 2.35 -12.24 -1.74
N PHE A 49 1.24 -12.91 -1.42
CA PHE A 49 -0.06 -12.26 -1.24
C PHE A 49 0.00 -11.21 -0.12
N ASP A 50 0.67 -11.51 0.98
CA ASP A 50 0.83 -10.60 2.11
C ASP A 50 1.49 -9.28 1.70
N VAL A 51 2.53 -9.33 0.85
CA VAL A 51 3.16 -8.13 0.28
C VAL A 51 2.15 -7.30 -0.52
N PHE A 52 1.40 -7.93 -1.42
CA PHE A 52 0.39 -7.22 -2.22
C PHE A 52 -0.72 -6.63 -1.34
N TRP A 53 -1.12 -7.35 -0.29
CA TRP A 53 -2.14 -6.91 0.65
C TRP A 53 -1.71 -5.64 1.41
N HIS A 54 -0.47 -5.60 1.90
CA HIS A 54 0.06 -4.44 2.62
C HIS A 54 0.34 -3.24 1.69
N LEU A 55 0.71 -3.49 0.42
CA LEU A 55 0.94 -2.44 -0.57
C LEU A 55 -0.34 -1.90 -1.24
N LEU A 56 -1.45 -2.63 -1.19
CA LEU A 56 -2.70 -2.25 -1.87
C LEU A 56 -3.20 -0.85 -1.45
N PRO A 57 -3.30 -0.49 -0.16
CA PRO A 57 -3.75 0.84 0.25
C PRO A 57 -2.82 1.97 -0.21
N ALA A 58 -1.50 1.72 -0.21
CA ALA A 58 -0.51 2.67 -0.72
C ALA A 58 -0.66 2.86 -2.24
N GLY A 59 -0.91 1.80 -3.00
CA GLY A 59 -1.22 1.86 -4.43
C GLY A 59 -2.49 2.67 -4.72
N LEU A 60 -3.55 2.45 -3.94
CA LEU A 60 -4.79 3.23 -4.05
C LEU A 60 -4.57 4.71 -3.74
N LEU A 61 -3.75 5.02 -2.72
CA LEU A 61 -3.37 6.39 -2.38
C LEU A 61 -2.62 7.06 -3.53
N ALA A 62 -1.63 6.40 -4.12
CA ALA A 62 -0.88 6.90 -5.26
C ALA A 62 -1.78 7.20 -6.47
N VAL A 63 -2.71 6.29 -6.79
CA VAL A 63 -3.70 6.49 -7.86
C VAL A 63 -4.59 7.70 -7.56
N LYS A 64 -5.07 7.85 -6.32
CA LYS A 64 -5.92 8.98 -5.93
C LYS A 64 -5.18 10.31 -6.10
N ILE A 65 -3.94 10.40 -5.61
CA ILE A 65 -3.08 11.60 -5.74
C ILE A 65 -2.83 11.93 -7.21
N ALA A 66 -2.46 10.94 -8.03
CA ALA A 66 -2.23 11.16 -9.47
C ALA A 66 -3.48 11.72 -10.17
N ARG A 67 -4.68 11.23 -9.83
CA ARG A 67 -5.94 11.73 -10.38
C ARG A 67 -6.30 13.12 -9.88
N MET A 68 -6.03 13.42 -8.61
CA MET A 68 -6.21 14.77 -8.06
C MET A 68 -5.32 15.79 -8.77
N ASN A 69 -4.05 15.46 -8.99
CA ASN A 69 -3.10 16.33 -9.68
C ASN A 69 -3.53 16.62 -11.13
N ARG A 70 -3.94 15.58 -11.89
CA ARG A 70 -4.46 15.75 -13.25
C ARG A 70 -5.66 16.71 -13.31
N ARG A 71 -6.63 16.52 -12.41
CA ARG A 71 -7.81 17.39 -12.33
C ARG A 71 -7.49 18.83 -11.93
N ASN A 72 -6.44 19.05 -11.14
CA ASN A 72 -5.99 20.39 -10.78
C ASN A 72 -5.26 21.08 -11.94
N SER A 73 -4.60 20.33 -12.83
CA SER A 73 -3.93 20.88 -14.03
C SER A 73 -4.91 21.25 -15.15
N GLU A 74 -6.13 20.72 -15.13
CA GLU A 74 -7.20 21.01 -16.10
C GLU A 74 -8.12 22.17 -15.66
N LYS A 75 -7.93 22.69 -14.44
CA LYS A 75 -8.61 23.89 -13.92
C LYS A 75 -7.73 25.13 -14.11
#